data_AF-A0A7X7MLQ5-F1
#
_entry.id   AF-A0A7X7MLQ5-F1
#
_cell.length_a   1.000
_cell.length_b   1.000
_cell.length_c   1.000
_cell.angle_alpha   90.00
_cell.angle_beta   90.00
_cell.angle_gamma   90.00
#
_symmetry.space_group_name_H-M   'P 1'
#
loop_
_entity.id
_entity.type
_entity.pdbx_description
1 polymer ?
#
loop_
_entity_poly.entity_id
_entity_poly.type
_entity_poly.pdbx_seq_one_letter_code
_entity_poly.pdbx_strand_id
1 'polypeptide(L)' 'MTRYFTIGRKLGHSYSKIIHREFGRYDFDLLEFEPEAAREFILSDRYDGITITIPYKQLAL' A
#
# COMPACT_ATOMS: atom_id res chain seq x y z
N MET A 1 -9.02 -14.53 2.63
CA MET A 1 -8.73 -13.64 1.48
C MET A 1 -7.51 -12.84 1.84
N THR A 2 -6.45 -12.94 1.05
CA THR A 2 -5.22 -12.19 1.26
C THR A 2 -5.39 -10.74 0.81
N ARG A 3 -5.00 -9.78 1.65
CA ARG A 3 -5.18 -8.34 1.46
C ARG A 3 -3.83 -7.66 1.28
N TYR A 4 -3.55 -7.23 0.06
CA TYR A 4 -2.30 -6.54 -0.28
C TYR A 4 -2.56 -5.11 -0.71
N PHE A 5 -1.67 -4.19 -0.33
CA PHE A 5 -1.83 -2.78 -0.65
C PHE A 5 -0.52 -2.12 -1.08
N THR A 6 -0.64 -1.08 -1.91
CA THR A 6 0.42 -0.05 -2.02
C THR A 6 0.00 1.18 -1.24
N ILE A 7 0.92 1.70 -0.43
CA ILE A 7 0.71 2.88 0.40
C ILE A 7 1.62 4.02 -0.02
N GLY A 8 1.06 5.22 -0.16
CA GLY A 8 1.76 6.46 -0.50
C GLY A 8 0.88 7.68 -0.25
N ARG A 9 1.39 8.89 -0.48
CA ARG A 9 0.59 10.10 -0.31
C ARG A 9 -0.27 10.42 -1.54
N LYS A 10 0.27 10.15 -2.72
CA LYS A 10 -0.40 10.27 -4.02
C LYS A 10 -0.04 9.07 -4.88
N LEU A 11 -1.05 8.30 -5.27
CA LEU A 11 -0.98 7.03 -5.98
C LEU A 11 -1.79 7.06 -7.28
N GLY A 12 -2.36 8.20 -7.69
CA GLY A 12 -3.11 8.32 -8.95
C GLY A 12 -2.34 7.94 -10.22
N HIS A 13 -1.01 7.89 -10.18
CA HIS A 13 -0.16 7.40 -11.27
C HIS A 13 0.47 6.03 -11.00
N SER A 14 0.05 5.34 -9.94
CA SER A 14 0.59 4.03 -9.59
C SER A 14 0.04 2.94 -10.51
N TYR A 15 0.93 2.26 -11.21
CA TYR A 15 0.60 1.09 -12.02
C TYR A 15 0.53 -0.20 -11.21
N SER A 16 0.87 -0.17 -9.92
CA SER A 16 0.94 -1.37 -9.07
C SER A 16 -0.37 -2.15 -9.07
N LYS A 17 -1.53 -1.48 -8.95
CA LYS A 17 -2.83 -2.17 -8.98
C LYS A 17 -3.09 -2.90 -10.29
N ILE A 18 -2.74 -2.31 -11.42
CA ILE A 18 -2.93 -2.93 -12.74
C ILE A 18 -2.01 -4.14 -12.86
N ILE A 19 -0.71 -3.97 -12.58
CA ILE A 19 0.29 -5.06 -12.64
C ILE A 19 -0.13 -6.24 -11.75
N HIS A 20 -0.45 -5.99 -10.48
CA HIS A 20 -0.83 -7.06 -9.55
C HIS A 20 -2.16 -7.73 -9.92
N ARG A 21 -3.10 -7.03 -10.56
CA ARG A 21 -4.34 -7.63 -11.06
C ARG A 21 -4.08 -8.56 -12.25
N GLU A 22 -3.15 -8.21 -13.14
CA GLU A 22 -2.83 -9.04 -14.30
C GLU A 22 -2.05 -10.31 -13.91
N PHE A 23 -1.21 -10.25 -12.87
CA PHE A 23 -0.34 -11.37 -12.47
C PHE A 23 -0.79 -12.11 -11.20
N GLY A 24 -1.68 -11.54 -10.39
CA GLY A 24 -2.01 -12.01 -9.05
C GLY A 24 -3.33 -12.77 -8.95
N ARG A 25 -3.39 -13.76 -8.05
CA ARG A 25 -4.64 -14.41 -7.60
C ARG A 25 -5.19 -13.79 -6.31
N TYR A 26 -4.84 -12.54 -6.04
CA TYR A 26 -5.17 -11.83 -4.80
C TYR A 26 -5.66 -10.42 -5.07
N ASP A 27 -6.47 -9.90 -4.15
CA ASP A 27 -6.92 -8.52 -4.19
C ASP A 27 -5.75 -7.58 -3.85
N PHE A 28 -5.57 -6.56 -4.69
CA PHE A 28 -4.50 -5.58 -4.55
C PHE A 28 -5.05 -4.18 -4.79
N ASP A 29 -4.92 -3.32 -3.78
CA ASP A 29 -5.46 -1.96 -3.80
C ASP A 29 -4.42 -0.89 -3.49
N LEU A 30 -4.79 0.36 -3.78
CA LEU A 30 -3.98 1.56 -3.52
C LEU A 30 -4.63 2.33 -2.37
N LEU A 31 -3.85 2.63 -1.33
CA LEU A 31 -4.31 3.42 -0.18
C LEU A 31 -3.48 4.70 -0.08
N GLU A 32 -4.14 5.85 -0.28
CA GLU A 32 -3.54 7.16 -0.02
C GLU A 32 -3.79 7.55 1.43
N PHE A 33 -2.74 7.97 2.13
CA PHE A 33 -2.83 8.50 3.49
C PHE A 33 -2.11 9.85 3.60
N GLU A 34 -2.49 10.64 4.61
CA GLU A 34 -1.63 11.69 5.16
C GLU A 34 -0.65 11.08 6.18
N PRO A 35 0.47 11.75 6.52
CA PRO A 35 1.59 11.16 7.25
C PRO A 35 1.25 10.45 8.57
N GLU A 36 0.38 11.04 9.39
CA GLU A 36 -0.01 10.49 10.69
C GLU A 36 -0.78 9.18 10.52
N ALA A 37 -1.78 9.16 9.63
CA ALA A 37 -2.58 7.98 9.32
C ALA A 37 -1.74 6.89 8.62
N ALA A 38 -0.74 7.27 7.82
CA ALA A 38 0.16 6.33 7.19
C ALA A 38 0.94 5.54 8.25
N ARG A 39 1.45 6.21 9.29
CA ARG A 39 2.17 5.57 10.39
C ARG A 39 1.27 4.60 11.16
N GLU A 40 0.06 5.01 11.50
CA GLU A 40 -0.91 4.15 12.19
C GLU A 40 -1.24 2.89 11.38
N PHE A 41 -1.44 3.03 10.07
CA PHE A 41 -1.74 1.90 9.21
C PHE A 41 -0.55 0.93 9.09
N ILE A 42 0.67 1.44 8.87
CA ILE A 42 1.89 0.63 8.74
C ILE A 42 2.18 -0.19 10.01
N LEU A 43 1.77 0.29 11.18
CA LEU A 43 1.97 -0.42 12.45
C LEU A 43 0.81 -1.36 12.81
N SER A 44 -0.22 -1.44 11.98
CA SER A 44 -1.42 -2.28 12.21
C SER A 44 -1.28 -3.67 11.60
N ASP A 45 -2.19 -4.58 11.99
CA ASP A 45 -2.31 -5.96 11.47
C ASP A 45 -3.38 -6.11 10.37
N ARG A 46 -3.74 -5.01 9.70
CA ARG A 46 -4.90 -4.94 8.80
C ARG A 46 -4.67 -5.56 7.40
N TYR A 47 -3.46 -6.05 7.13
CA TYR A 47 -3.02 -6.52 5.82
C TYR A 47 -2.12 -7.75 5.93
N ASP A 48 -2.03 -8.51 4.84
CA ASP A 48 -1.10 -9.65 4.74
C ASP A 48 0.25 -9.23 4.13
N GLY A 49 0.28 -8.10 3.42
CA GLY A 49 1.51 -7.47 2.96
C GLY A 49 1.27 -6.09 2.34
N ILE A 50 2.28 -5.22 2.43
CA ILE A 50 2.20 -3.87 1.85
C ILE A 50 3.48 -3.52 1.11
N THR A 51 3.33 -2.69 0.07
CA THR A 51 4.43 -1.95 -0.55
C THR A 51 4.32 -0.49 -0.17
N ILE A 52 5.43 0.14 0.22
CA ILE A 52 5.46 1.53 0.67
C ILE A 52 6.22 2.37 -0.36
N THR A 53 5.60 3.46 -0.80
CA THR A 53 6.22 4.44 -1.71
C THR A 53 6.36 5.81 -1.05
N ILE A 54 6.91 6.76 -1.79
CA ILE A 54 7.18 8.11 -1.29
C ILE A 54 5.91 8.79 -0.76
N PRO A 55 6.01 9.59 0.33
CA PRO A 55 7.22 9.88 1.11
C PRO A 55 7.47 8.90 2.27
N TYR A 56 6.73 7.79 2.36
CA TYR A 56 6.62 6.98 3.59
C TYR A 56 7.63 5.85 3.74
N LYS A 57 8.57 5.68 2.79
CA LYS A 57 9.57 4.60 2.86
C LYS A 57 10.35 4.57 4.18
N GLN A 58 10.64 5.74 4.75
CA GLN A 58 11.37 5.87 6.02
C GLN A 58 10.50 5.59 7.26
N LEU A 59 9.17 5.57 7.13
CA LEU A 59 8.27 5.19 8.24
C LEU A 59 8.26 3.67 8.49
N ALA A 60 8.82 2.90 7.56
CA ALA A 60 8.85 1.44 7.57
C ALA A 60 10.18 0.84 8.09
N LEU A 61 11.13 1.71 8.45
CA LEU A 61 12.40 1.36 9.08
C LEU A 61 12.25 1.43 10.60
#